data_AF-A0A954T399-F1
#
_entry.id   AF-A0A954T399-F1
#
_cell.length_a   1.000
_cell.length_b   1.000
_cell.length_c   1.000
_cell.angle_alpha   90.00
_cell.angle_beta   90.00
_cell.angle_gamma   90.00
#
_symmetry.space_group_name_H-M   'P 1'
#
loop_
_entity.id
_entity.type
_entity.pdbx_description
1 polymer ?
#
loop_
_entity_poly.entity_id
_entity_poly.type
_entity_poly.pdbx_seq_one_letter_code
_entity_poly.pdbx_strand_id
1 'polypeptide(L)'
;TRDGIQNDPHIPLQVWWAIERHAVTSTNDILGMFTGLDTRQTPMIRDFLMERLVKRYAAEGTPESFTACSHILNGMLSDAERRRMMEALDAGLKLIGRKRLTGLPSGSRFNDIATRRVNNPRSANRFDAIPNELDSVIADHWDDETTDPLLLRLATRLGKREAHERIVTLATDPQTDETIRLAMFEILTELGNESCVSQLLPIIGSTQSMAVQKAALRVLGQFPDPTISARLIELLPGLPPDLRTQTEDLILGREASALALLQLVDTGEYATGEIDVDQLRRVALLDSDEIDALVIRHWGEIRPGTPEEKLAEIRRIENDLRAGTGDLATGRQLFTKTCAICHKLHGEGKEIGPDLTKAN
;
A
#
# COMPACT_ATOMS: atom_id res chain seq x y z
N THR A 1 -18.50 -28.05 -25.89
CA THR A 1 -18.25 -29.08 -24.84
C THR A 1 -18.34 -28.42 -23.47
N ARG A 2 -18.50 -29.19 -22.39
CA ARG A 2 -18.45 -28.65 -21.01
C ARG A 2 -17.18 -27.80 -20.76
N ASP A 3 -16.10 -28.10 -21.48
CA ASP A 3 -14.82 -27.39 -21.40
C ASP A 3 -14.85 -25.96 -21.98
N GLY A 4 -15.77 -25.65 -22.91
CA GLY A 4 -15.89 -24.30 -23.49
C GLY A 4 -16.46 -23.26 -22.53
N ILE A 5 -17.22 -23.71 -21.52
CA ILE A 5 -17.85 -22.84 -20.52
C ILE A 5 -16.81 -22.29 -19.52
N GLN A 6 -15.77 -23.07 -19.21
CA GLN A 6 -14.74 -22.66 -18.26
C GLN A 6 -13.86 -21.53 -18.81
N ASN A 7 -13.58 -21.56 -20.10
CA ASN A 7 -12.74 -20.56 -20.77
C ASN A 7 -13.53 -19.32 -21.21
N ASP A 8 -14.86 -19.32 -21.00
CA ASP A 8 -15.69 -18.16 -21.27
C ASP A 8 -15.46 -17.09 -20.19
N PRO A 9 -15.16 -15.82 -20.56
CA PRO A 9 -14.87 -14.78 -19.59
C PRO A 9 -16.09 -14.30 -18.80
N HIS A 10 -17.31 -14.65 -19.22
CA HIS A 10 -18.57 -14.13 -18.67
C HIS A 10 -19.40 -15.18 -17.93
N ILE A 11 -19.45 -16.44 -18.39
CA ILE A 11 -20.30 -17.46 -17.77
C ILE A 11 -19.96 -17.67 -16.28
N PRO A 12 -18.69 -17.84 -15.86
CA PRO A 12 -18.36 -17.97 -14.45
C PRO A 12 -18.83 -16.78 -13.61
N LEU A 13 -18.76 -15.55 -14.15
CA LEU A 13 -19.24 -14.34 -13.48
C LEU A 13 -20.76 -14.33 -13.32
N GLN A 14 -21.51 -14.72 -14.35
CA GLN A 14 -22.97 -14.81 -14.28
C GLN A 14 -23.43 -15.82 -13.23
N VAL A 15 -22.75 -16.97 -13.17
CA VAL A 15 -23.00 -18.00 -12.15
C VAL A 15 -22.68 -17.45 -10.76
N TRP A 16 -21.54 -16.77 -10.60
CA TRP A 16 -21.19 -16.12 -9.34
C TRP A 16 -22.26 -15.12 -8.88
N TRP A 17 -22.75 -14.24 -9.75
CA TRP A 17 -23.78 -13.26 -9.36
C TRP A 17 -25.10 -13.91 -8.93
N ALA A 18 -25.47 -15.04 -9.54
CA ALA A 18 -26.66 -15.80 -9.13
C ALA A 18 -26.51 -16.38 -7.71
N ILE A 19 -25.29 -16.79 -7.35
CA ILE A 19 -24.94 -17.43 -6.06
C ILE A 19 -24.66 -16.40 -4.97
N GLU A 20 -23.92 -15.33 -5.26
CA GLU A 20 -23.38 -14.37 -4.29
C GLU A 20 -24.46 -13.80 -3.35
N ARG A 21 -25.64 -13.48 -3.92
CA ARG A 21 -26.77 -12.94 -3.15
C ARG A 21 -27.31 -13.90 -2.09
N HIS A 22 -27.11 -15.20 -2.30
CA HIS A 22 -27.59 -16.28 -1.44
C HIS A 22 -26.50 -16.89 -0.59
N ALA A 23 -25.23 -16.58 -0.88
CA ALA A 23 -24.07 -17.19 -0.24
C ALA A 23 -24.20 -17.17 1.29
N VAL A 24 -24.56 -16.03 1.89
CA VAL A 24 -24.66 -15.88 3.35
C VAL A 24 -26.02 -16.28 3.90
N THR A 25 -27.11 -16.05 3.17
CA THR A 25 -28.47 -16.39 3.67
C THR A 25 -28.78 -17.88 3.58
N SER A 26 -28.06 -18.60 2.73
CA SER A 26 -28.27 -20.02 2.43
C SER A 26 -26.95 -20.81 2.49
N THR A 27 -26.07 -20.45 3.44
CA THR A 27 -24.71 -21.00 3.57
C THR A 27 -24.66 -22.53 3.50
N ASN A 28 -25.53 -23.22 4.25
CA ASN A 28 -25.52 -24.69 4.30
C ASN A 28 -25.87 -25.32 2.93
N ASP A 29 -26.87 -24.79 2.23
CA ASP A 29 -27.26 -25.27 0.90
C ASP A 29 -26.14 -25.04 -0.12
N ILE A 30 -25.52 -23.85 -0.08
CA ILE A 30 -24.40 -23.50 -0.96
C ILE A 30 -23.20 -24.40 -0.69
N LEU A 31 -22.82 -24.61 0.58
CA LEU A 31 -21.74 -25.53 0.91
C LEU A 31 -22.05 -26.95 0.45
N GLY A 32 -23.28 -27.43 0.66
CA GLY A 32 -23.73 -28.75 0.20
C GLY A 32 -23.62 -28.92 -1.32
N MET A 33 -23.93 -27.88 -2.10
CA MET A 33 -23.82 -27.92 -3.56
C MET A 33 -22.37 -27.92 -4.06
N PHE A 34 -21.50 -27.08 -3.48
CA PHE A 34 -20.19 -26.77 -4.07
C PHE A 34 -19.01 -27.51 -3.44
N THR A 35 -19.18 -28.11 -2.26
CA THR A 35 -18.07 -28.78 -1.54
C THR A 35 -18.07 -30.31 -1.66
N GLY A 36 -19.06 -30.89 -2.34
CA GLY A 36 -19.08 -32.33 -2.65
C GLY A 36 -17.87 -32.80 -3.47
N LEU A 37 -17.44 -34.04 -3.28
CA LEU A 37 -16.20 -34.58 -3.89
C LEU A 37 -16.17 -34.48 -5.42
N ASP A 38 -17.31 -34.70 -6.08
CA ASP A 38 -17.43 -34.63 -7.53
C ASP A 38 -17.61 -33.19 -8.04
N THR A 39 -18.35 -32.36 -7.29
CA THR A 39 -18.63 -30.98 -7.69
C THR A 39 -17.41 -30.09 -7.52
N ARG A 40 -16.66 -30.25 -6.43
CA ARG A 40 -15.43 -29.47 -6.16
C ARG A 40 -14.32 -29.68 -7.19
N GLN A 41 -14.33 -30.81 -7.91
CA GLN A 41 -13.37 -31.09 -8.99
C GLN A 41 -13.77 -30.43 -10.31
N THR A 42 -15.00 -29.92 -10.42
CA THR A 42 -15.43 -29.19 -11.62
C THR A 42 -14.59 -27.92 -11.75
N PRO A 43 -13.89 -27.71 -12.87
CA PRO A 43 -12.90 -26.64 -12.96
C PRO A 43 -13.46 -25.23 -12.71
N MET A 44 -14.67 -24.91 -13.19
CA MET A 44 -15.34 -23.63 -12.88
C MET A 44 -15.60 -23.45 -11.37
N ILE A 45 -15.93 -24.53 -10.65
CA ILE A 45 -16.14 -24.48 -9.20
C ILE A 45 -14.80 -24.30 -8.50
N ARG A 46 -13.84 -25.18 -8.79
CA ARG A 46 -12.50 -25.21 -8.21
C ARG A 46 -11.73 -23.91 -8.40
N ASP A 47 -11.64 -23.45 -9.64
CA ASP A 47 -10.70 -22.39 -10.04
C ASP A 47 -11.32 -20.99 -9.99
N PHE A 48 -12.64 -20.87 -9.81
CA PHE A 48 -13.31 -19.56 -9.84
C PHE A 48 -14.30 -19.37 -8.69
N LEU A 49 -15.28 -20.27 -8.52
CA LEU A 49 -16.35 -20.04 -7.54
C LEU A 49 -15.86 -20.24 -6.10
N MET A 50 -14.97 -21.20 -5.85
CA MET A 50 -14.50 -21.51 -4.49
C MET A 50 -13.75 -20.34 -3.87
N GLU A 51 -12.84 -19.71 -4.62
CA GLU A 51 -12.10 -18.52 -4.17
C GLU A 51 -13.06 -17.38 -3.79
N ARG A 52 -14.07 -17.14 -4.63
CA ARG A 52 -15.06 -16.08 -4.40
C ARG A 52 -15.95 -16.38 -3.20
N LEU A 53 -16.32 -17.64 -2.98
CA LEU A 53 -17.08 -18.06 -1.80
C LEU A 53 -16.27 -17.82 -0.52
N VAL A 54 -15.02 -18.28 -0.46
CA VAL A 54 -14.14 -18.07 0.72
C VAL A 54 -13.99 -16.57 0.99
N LYS A 55 -13.69 -15.78 -0.04
CA LYS A 55 -13.58 -14.32 0.09
C LYS A 55 -14.87 -13.67 0.59
N ARG A 56 -16.04 -14.12 0.11
CA ARG A 56 -17.36 -13.58 0.50
C ARG A 56 -17.70 -13.92 1.94
N TYR A 57 -17.43 -15.16 2.37
CA TYR A 57 -17.64 -15.59 3.75
C TYR A 57 -16.70 -14.86 4.70
N ALA A 58 -15.40 -14.82 4.39
CA ALA A 58 -14.42 -14.10 5.19
C ALA A 58 -14.74 -12.61 5.38
N ALA A 59 -15.33 -11.96 4.35
CA ALA A 59 -15.75 -10.57 4.43
C ALA A 59 -16.97 -10.32 5.33
N GLU A 60 -17.75 -11.36 5.65
CA GLU A 60 -18.90 -11.25 6.57
C GLU A 60 -18.44 -11.09 8.02
N GLY A 61 -17.38 -11.81 8.42
CA GLY A 61 -16.75 -11.65 9.73
C GLY A 61 -17.54 -12.21 10.90
N THR A 62 -18.42 -13.19 10.65
CA THR A 62 -19.24 -13.88 11.67
C THR A 62 -18.72 -15.30 11.94
N PRO A 63 -18.93 -15.88 13.14
CA PRO A 63 -18.55 -17.26 13.45
C PRO A 63 -19.06 -18.29 12.43
N GLU A 64 -20.30 -18.13 11.96
CA GLU A 64 -20.90 -19.01 10.96
C GLU A 64 -20.17 -18.91 9.60
N SER A 65 -19.78 -17.70 9.21
CA SER A 65 -19.01 -17.48 7.99
C SER A 65 -17.60 -18.04 8.07
N PHE A 66 -16.97 -17.99 9.24
CA PHE A 66 -15.66 -18.57 9.47
C PHE A 66 -15.70 -20.10 9.51
N THR A 67 -16.77 -20.68 10.07
CA THR A 67 -17.04 -22.12 9.95
C THR A 67 -17.10 -22.54 8.49
N ALA A 68 -17.77 -21.77 7.63
CA ALA A 68 -17.84 -22.04 6.20
C ALA A 68 -16.46 -21.95 5.50
N CYS A 69 -15.64 -20.95 5.86
CA CYS A 69 -14.26 -20.85 5.37
C CYS A 69 -13.43 -22.08 5.78
N SER A 70 -13.49 -22.47 7.05
CA SER A 70 -12.78 -23.63 7.61
C SER A 70 -13.18 -24.93 6.90
N HIS A 71 -14.48 -25.14 6.69
CA HIS A 71 -15.00 -26.29 5.95
C HIS A 71 -14.44 -26.38 4.52
N ILE A 72 -14.38 -25.26 3.80
CA ILE A 72 -13.79 -25.22 2.45
C ILE A 72 -12.29 -25.52 2.49
N LEU A 73 -11.54 -24.87 3.39
CA LEU A 73 -10.08 -25.01 3.49
C LEU A 73 -9.66 -26.43 3.85
N ASN A 74 -10.32 -27.06 4.82
CA ASN A 74 -10.08 -28.45 5.22
C ASN A 74 -10.47 -29.45 4.13
N GLY A 75 -11.35 -29.03 3.21
CA GLY A 75 -11.71 -29.81 2.03
C GLY A 75 -10.70 -29.75 0.88
N MET A 76 -9.63 -28.95 0.93
CA MET A 76 -8.69 -28.81 -0.19
C MET A 76 -7.71 -29.98 -0.25
N LEU A 77 -7.59 -30.60 -1.45
CA LEU A 77 -6.80 -31.81 -1.66
C LEU A 77 -5.31 -31.53 -1.86
N SER A 78 -4.98 -30.40 -2.47
CA SER A 78 -3.59 -29.99 -2.75
C SER A 78 -3.20 -28.73 -1.98
N ASP A 79 -1.90 -28.61 -1.68
CA ASP A 79 -1.36 -27.42 -1.02
C ASP A 79 -1.54 -26.16 -1.88
N ALA A 80 -1.48 -26.29 -3.21
CA ALA A 80 -1.71 -25.19 -4.14
C ALA A 80 -3.17 -24.68 -4.10
N GLU A 81 -4.16 -25.59 -4.01
CA GLU A 81 -5.55 -25.19 -3.81
C GLU A 81 -5.77 -24.53 -2.46
N ARG A 82 -5.19 -25.11 -1.39
CA ARG A 82 -5.29 -24.56 -0.04
C ARG A 82 -4.68 -23.16 0.04
N ARG A 83 -3.51 -22.95 -0.57
CA ARG A 83 -2.87 -21.63 -0.67
C ARG A 83 -3.76 -20.60 -1.37
N ARG A 84 -4.38 -20.95 -2.50
CA ARG A 84 -5.35 -20.07 -3.20
C ARG A 84 -6.54 -19.71 -2.30
N MET A 85 -7.05 -20.66 -1.52
CA MET A 85 -8.14 -20.39 -0.58
C MET A 85 -7.69 -19.51 0.60
N MET A 86 -6.46 -19.67 1.08
CA MET A 86 -5.87 -18.78 2.10
C MET A 86 -5.69 -17.35 1.57
N GLU A 87 -5.27 -17.17 0.31
CA GLU A 87 -5.22 -15.85 -0.34
C GLU A 87 -6.61 -15.22 -0.44
N ALA A 88 -7.63 -16.03 -0.78
CA ALA A 88 -9.03 -15.59 -0.79
C ALA A 88 -9.52 -15.18 0.60
N LEU A 89 -9.15 -15.94 1.63
CA LEU A 89 -9.43 -15.63 3.04
C LEU A 89 -8.81 -14.28 3.43
N ASP A 90 -7.51 -14.04 3.17
CA ASP A 90 -6.85 -12.75 3.45
C ASP A 90 -7.56 -11.60 2.72
N ALA A 91 -7.87 -11.81 1.44
CA ALA A 91 -8.57 -10.81 0.62
C ALA A 91 -9.97 -10.50 1.14
N GLY A 92 -10.68 -11.48 1.72
CA GLY A 92 -12.00 -11.29 2.32
C GLY A 92 -11.92 -10.60 3.68
N LEU A 93 -10.99 -11.00 4.55
CA LEU A 93 -10.79 -10.39 5.87
C LEU A 93 -10.47 -8.88 5.77
N LYS A 94 -9.78 -8.44 4.70
CA LYS A 94 -9.53 -7.01 4.38
C LYS A 94 -10.80 -6.19 4.15
N LEU A 95 -11.91 -6.85 3.83
CA LEU A 95 -13.19 -6.22 3.50
C LEU A 95 -14.14 -6.12 4.69
N ILE A 96 -13.87 -6.80 5.81
CA ILE A 96 -14.73 -6.75 7.00
C ILE A 96 -14.98 -5.28 7.36
N GLY A 97 -16.20 -4.95 7.76
CA GLY A 97 -16.63 -3.61 8.18
C GLY A 97 -16.48 -2.50 7.13
N ARG A 98 -16.06 -2.79 5.89
CA ARG A 98 -16.21 -1.83 4.79
C ARG A 98 -17.68 -1.84 4.37
N LYS A 99 -18.34 -0.68 4.40
CA LYS A 99 -19.70 -0.55 3.89
C LYS A 99 -19.73 -0.97 2.42
N ARG A 100 -20.55 -1.96 2.09
CA ARG A 100 -20.82 -2.35 0.70
C ARG A 100 -21.49 -1.16 0.03
N LEU A 101 -20.92 -0.67 -1.08
CA LEU A 101 -21.61 0.27 -1.95
C LEU A 101 -22.80 -0.47 -2.58
N THR A 102 -24.00 -0.23 -2.05
CA THR A 102 -25.23 -0.75 -2.62
C THR A 102 -25.60 0.10 -3.84
N GLY A 103 -25.21 -0.36 -5.03
CA GLY A 103 -25.48 0.30 -6.32
C GLY A 103 -24.38 1.26 -6.79
N LEU A 104 -24.30 1.50 -8.11
CA LEU A 104 -23.55 2.62 -8.65
C LEU A 104 -24.25 3.92 -8.21
N PRO A 105 -23.56 4.87 -7.57
CA PRO A 105 -24.12 6.18 -7.33
C PRO A 105 -24.20 6.92 -8.67
N SER A 106 -25.38 6.94 -9.28
CA SER A 106 -25.72 7.87 -10.36
C SER A 106 -25.96 9.27 -9.75
N GLY A 107 -24.88 9.96 -9.39
CA GLY A 107 -24.93 11.32 -8.83
C GLY A 107 -23.59 11.81 -8.27
N SER A 108 -23.53 13.10 -7.91
CA SER A 108 -22.32 13.88 -7.53
C SER A 108 -21.55 13.42 -6.27
N ARG A 109 -21.79 12.19 -5.79
CA ARG A 109 -21.11 11.59 -4.62
C ARG A 109 -19.66 11.16 -4.90
N PHE A 110 -19.11 11.46 -6.07
CA PHE A 110 -17.69 11.25 -6.35
C PHE A 110 -16.77 12.11 -5.46
N ASN A 111 -17.24 13.28 -4.99
CA ASN A 111 -16.47 14.12 -4.07
C ASN A 111 -16.35 13.52 -2.66
N ASP A 112 -17.35 12.75 -2.19
CA ASP A 112 -17.31 12.10 -0.87
C ASP A 112 -16.37 10.89 -0.82
N ILE A 113 -16.01 10.34 -1.98
CA ILE A 113 -15.07 9.21 -2.09
C ILE A 113 -13.62 9.70 -1.95
N ALA A 114 -13.31 10.91 -2.42
CA ALA A 114 -11.97 11.49 -2.33
C ALA A 114 -11.63 11.94 -0.89
N THR A 115 -12.59 12.53 -0.17
CA THR A 115 -12.38 13.06 1.19
C THR A 115 -12.31 11.98 2.27
N ARG A 116 -12.94 10.81 2.08
CA ARG A 116 -12.93 9.72 3.06
C ARG A 116 -11.63 8.91 3.15
N ARG A 117 -10.65 9.11 2.25
CA ARG A 117 -9.34 8.44 2.37
C ARG A 117 -8.49 8.98 3.52
N VAL A 118 -8.80 10.18 4.02
CA VAL A 118 -7.94 10.89 4.98
C VAL A 118 -8.09 10.37 6.41
N ASN A 119 -9.25 9.86 6.82
CA ASN A 119 -9.55 9.55 8.22
C ASN A 119 -10.17 8.18 8.48
N ASN A 120 -9.80 7.14 7.74
CA ASN A 120 -10.11 5.80 8.20
C ASN A 120 -8.93 5.35 9.08
N PRO A 121 -9.07 5.26 10.42
CA PRO A 121 -8.06 4.59 11.22
C PRO A 121 -7.87 3.22 10.58
N ARG A 122 -6.68 2.97 10.02
CA ARG A 122 -6.29 1.63 9.61
C ARG A 122 -6.34 0.84 10.91
N SER A 123 -7.44 0.13 11.11
CA SER A 123 -7.59 -0.74 12.26
C SER A 123 -6.49 -1.79 12.12
N ALA A 124 -5.41 -1.53 12.85
CA ALA A 124 -4.58 -2.57 13.45
C ALA A 124 -5.53 -3.66 13.97
N ASN A 125 -5.19 -4.91 13.68
CA ASN A 125 -5.88 -6.15 14.02
C ASN A 125 -7.26 -6.01 14.65
N ARG A 126 -8.30 -6.34 13.86
CA ARG A 126 -9.70 -6.34 14.32
C ARG A 126 -10.04 -7.46 15.29
N PHE A 127 -9.15 -8.44 15.40
CA PHE A 127 -9.32 -9.62 16.20
C PHE A 127 -8.28 -9.58 17.31
N ASP A 128 -8.75 -9.66 18.55
CA ASP A 128 -7.87 -9.79 19.72
C ASP A 128 -7.30 -11.22 19.85
N ALA A 129 -7.98 -12.20 19.25
CA ALA A 129 -7.57 -13.60 19.16
C ALA A 129 -8.16 -14.25 17.89
N ILE A 130 -7.54 -15.35 17.44
CA ILE A 130 -8.01 -16.10 16.28
C ILE A 130 -9.41 -16.64 16.59
N PRO A 131 -10.40 -16.43 15.69
CA PRO A 131 -11.69 -17.09 15.81
C PRO A 131 -11.52 -18.61 15.90
N ASN A 132 -12.17 -19.26 16.86
CA ASN A 132 -12.02 -20.69 17.13
C ASN A 132 -12.19 -21.56 15.88
N GLU A 133 -13.05 -21.14 14.95
CA GLU A 133 -13.34 -21.84 13.70
C GLU A 133 -12.15 -21.89 12.74
N LEU A 134 -11.26 -20.90 12.81
CA LEU A 134 -10.06 -20.77 11.97
C LEU A 134 -8.77 -21.17 12.70
N ASP A 135 -8.85 -21.49 13.99
CA ASP A 135 -7.67 -21.79 14.81
C ASP A 135 -6.89 -22.98 14.24
N SER A 136 -7.57 -24.10 13.97
CA SER A 136 -6.92 -25.28 13.37
C SER A 136 -6.31 -25.00 11.99
N VAL A 137 -6.99 -24.18 11.18
CA VAL A 137 -6.53 -23.81 9.84
C VAL A 137 -5.21 -23.04 9.88
N ILE A 138 -4.97 -22.25 10.93
CA ILE A 138 -3.71 -21.54 11.11
C ILE A 138 -2.70 -22.41 11.85
N ALA A 139 -3.11 -23.07 12.94
CA ALA A 139 -2.23 -23.88 13.79
C ALA A 139 -1.60 -25.07 13.04
N ASP A 140 -2.33 -25.72 12.12
CA ASP A 140 -1.81 -26.84 11.33
C ASP A 140 -0.76 -26.43 10.29
N HIS A 141 -0.64 -25.13 10.01
CA HIS A 141 0.20 -24.58 8.94
C HIS A 141 1.21 -23.55 9.44
N TRP A 142 1.28 -23.31 10.74
CA TRP A 142 2.17 -22.33 11.34
C TRP A 142 2.97 -22.94 12.49
N ASP A 143 4.23 -22.52 12.59
CA ASP A 143 5.13 -22.75 13.70
C ASP A 143 6.04 -21.51 13.92
N ASP A 144 6.88 -21.56 14.96
CA ASP A 144 7.81 -20.46 15.28
C ASP A 144 8.92 -20.26 14.23
N GLU A 145 9.13 -21.23 13.34
CA GLU A 145 10.12 -21.16 12.26
C GLU A 145 9.54 -20.60 10.96
N THR A 146 8.22 -20.51 10.85
CA THR A 146 7.49 -20.13 9.63
C THR A 146 8.01 -18.82 9.03
N THR A 147 8.26 -18.86 7.72
CA THR A 147 8.73 -17.72 6.91
C THR A 147 7.79 -17.35 5.77
N ASP A 148 6.72 -18.12 5.54
CA ASP A 148 5.76 -17.84 4.46
C ASP A 148 5.00 -16.52 4.73
N PRO A 149 5.15 -15.49 3.88
CA PRO A 149 4.48 -14.21 4.06
C PRO A 149 2.95 -14.29 4.14
N LEU A 150 2.32 -15.24 3.44
CA LEU A 150 0.86 -15.38 3.44
C LEU A 150 0.36 -15.86 4.80
N LEU A 151 1.00 -16.89 5.35
CA LEU A 151 0.62 -17.48 6.64
C LEU A 151 0.84 -16.48 7.77
N LEU A 152 2.00 -15.82 7.79
CA LEU A 152 2.31 -14.79 8.79
C LEU A 152 1.33 -13.61 8.73
N ARG A 153 0.98 -13.15 7.52
CA ARG A 153 -0.02 -12.09 7.32
C ARG A 153 -1.40 -12.50 7.82
N LEU A 154 -1.85 -13.70 7.48
CA LEU A 154 -3.16 -14.23 7.90
C LEU A 154 -3.23 -14.37 9.42
N ALA A 155 -2.26 -15.07 10.01
CA ALA A 155 -2.19 -15.28 11.45
C ALA A 155 -2.17 -13.95 12.22
N THR A 156 -1.34 -12.99 11.76
CA THR A 156 -1.30 -11.65 12.34
C THR A 156 -2.64 -10.95 12.23
N ARG A 157 -3.28 -10.95 11.05
CA ARG A 157 -4.59 -10.31 10.84
C ARG A 157 -5.67 -10.89 11.75
N LEU A 158 -5.61 -12.20 12.00
CA LEU A 158 -6.52 -12.93 12.88
C LEU A 158 -6.18 -12.77 14.37
N GLY A 159 -5.20 -11.93 14.72
CA GLY A 159 -4.90 -11.59 16.12
C GLY A 159 -3.80 -12.43 16.76
N LYS A 160 -3.07 -13.27 16.01
CA LYS A 160 -1.95 -14.02 16.56
C LYS A 160 -0.74 -13.12 16.80
N ARG A 161 -0.45 -12.81 18.06
CA ARG A 161 0.66 -11.95 18.46
C ARG A 161 2.03 -12.55 18.09
N GLU A 162 2.20 -13.86 18.25
CA GLU A 162 3.46 -14.55 17.95
C GLU A 162 3.84 -14.43 16.47
N ALA A 163 2.83 -14.42 15.58
CA ALA A 163 3.05 -14.21 14.15
C ALA A 163 3.54 -12.78 13.85
N HIS A 164 3.00 -11.77 14.54
CA HIS A 164 3.46 -10.39 14.41
C HIS A 164 4.91 -10.25 14.89
N GLU A 165 5.24 -10.82 16.04
CA GLU A 165 6.61 -10.82 16.58
C GLU A 165 7.59 -11.52 15.64
N ARG A 166 7.16 -12.63 15.02
CA ARG A 166 7.95 -13.33 13.99
C ARG A 166 8.18 -12.46 12.75
N ILE A 167 7.18 -11.73 12.26
CA ILE A 167 7.33 -10.78 11.14
C ILE A 167 8.36 -9.70 11.48
N VAL A 168 8.28 -9.10 12.68
CA VAL A 168 9.23 -8.06 13.11
C VAL A 168 10.65 -8.63 13.22
N THR A 169 10.80 -9.84 13.76
CA THR A 169 12.09 -10.55 13.86
C THR A 169 12.68 -10.78 12.48
N LEU A 170 11.92 -11.36 11.56
CA LEU A 170 12.37 -11.61 10.19
C LEU A 170 12.67 -10.32 9.44
N ALA A 171 11.91 -9.24 9.63
CA ALA A 171 12.16 -7.96 8.98
C ALA A 171 13.47 -7.30 9.45
N THR A 172 13.79 -7.44 10.74
CA THR A 172 14.88 -6.71 11.41
C THR A 172 16.20 -7.49 11.39
N ASP A 173 16.14 -8.82 11.32
CA ASP A 173 17.32 -9.70 11.33
C ASP A 173 18.18 -9.54 10.06
N PRO A 174 19.45 -9.11 10.18
CA PRO A 174 20.37 -9.00 9.05
C PRO A 174 20.73 -10.34 8.39
N GLN A 175 20.50 -11.48 9.06
CA GLN A 175 20.78 -12.82 8.51
C GLN A 175 19.63 -13.38 7.66
N THR A 176 18.44 -12.80 7.75
CA THR A 176 17.30 -13.22 6.94
C THR A 176 17.46 -12.75 5.48
N ASP A 177 17.08 -13.59 4.52
CA ASP A 177 17.14 -13.25 3.08
C ASP A 177 16.39 -11.94 2.78
N GLU A 178 17.02 -11.04 2.01
CA GLU A 178 16.48 -9.70 1.73
C GLU A 178 15.06 -9.76 1.15
N THR A 179 14.73 -10.75 0.31
CA THR A 179 13.40 -10.91 -0.27
C THR A 179 12.35 -11.16 0.79
N ILE A 180 12.66 -12.02 1.77
CA ILE A 180 11.78 -12.33 2.90
C ILE A 180 11.61 -11.08 3.75
N ARG A 181 12.70 -10.37 4.04
CA ARG A 181 12.67 -9.13 4.82
C ARG A 181 11.76 -8.07 4.20
N LEU A 182 11.89 -7.85 2.89
CA LEU A 182 11.04 -6.91 2.15
C LEU A 182 9.57 -7.32 2.18
N ALA A 183 9.27 -8.62 2.05
CA ALA A 183 7.90 -9.11 2.21
C ALA A 183 7.34 -8.87 3.62
N MET A 184 8.17 -9.00 4.67
CA MET A 184 7.76 -8.68 6.04
C MET A 184 7.47 -7.18 6.23
N PHE A 185 8.28 -6.29 5.66
CA PHE A 185 8.00 -4.84 5.68
C PHE A 185 6.70 -4.46 4.96
N GLU A 186 6.37 -5.15 3.86
CA GLU A 186 5.08 -5.00 3.19
C GLU A 186 3.92 -5.42 4.09
N ILE A 187 4.07 -6.51 4.86
CA ILE A 187 3.07 -6.92 5.84
C ILE A 187 2.96 -5.88 6.97
N LEU A 188 4.07 -5.40 7.52
CA LEU A 188 4.07 -4.37 8.56
C LEU A 188 3.50 -3.03 8.08
N THR A 189 3.54 -2.76 6.77
CA THR A 189 2.86 -1.60 6.18
C THR A 189 1.34 -1.70 6.21
N GLU A 190 0.81 -2.91 6.39
CA GLU A 190 -0.62 -3.15 6.50
C GLU A 190 -1.05 -3.43 7.95
N LEU A 191 -0.25 -4.21 8.68
CA LEU A 191 -0.59 -4.83 9.97
C LEU A 191 0.39 -4.48 11.10
N GLY A 192 1.33 -3.56 10.87
CA GLY A 192 2.24 -3.07 11.91
C GLY A 192 1.49 -2.39 13.05
N ASN A 193 2.09 -2.42 14.23
CA ASN A 193 1.63 -1.71 15.42
C ASN A 193 2.83 -1.01 16.08
N GLU A 194 2.58 -0.19 17.10
CA GLU A 194 3.62 0.63 17.74
C GLU A 194 4.77 -0.21 18.34
N SER A 195 4.56 -1.50 18.65
CA SER A 195 5.60 -2.34 19.25
C SER A 195 6.79 -2.61 18.32
N CYS A 196 6.62 -2.45 17.00
CA CYS A 196 7.71 -2.64 16.05
C CYS A 196 8.62 -1.41 15.92
N VAL A 197 8.18 -0.22 16.36
CA VAL A 197 8.88 1.06 16.13
C VAL A 197 10.32 1.02 16.67
N SER A 198 10.50 0.57 17.91
CA SER A 198 11.81 0.51 18.58
C SER A 198 12.81 -0.41 17.87
N GLN A 199 12.33 -1.47 17.22
CA GLN A 199 13.16 -2.44 16.50
C GLN A 199 13.47 -1.98 15.07
N LEU A 200 12.59 -1.18 14.46
CA LEU A 200 12.77 -0.67 13.10
C LEU A 200 13.64 0.59 13.03
N LEU A 201 13.61 1.45 14.05
CA LEU A 201 14.38 2.70 14.08
C LEU A 201 15.90 2.49 13.85
N PRO A 202 16.58 1.51 14.49
CA PRO A 202 18.01 1.27 14.28
C PRO A 202 18.40 0.85 12.86
N ILE A 203 17.45 0.48 12.01
CA ILE A 203 17.71 0.11 10.62
C ILE A 203 18.09 1.35 9.79
N ILE A 204 17.53 2.52 10.11
CA ILE A 204 17.76 3.76 9.38
C ILE A 204 19.17 4.28 9.67
N GLY A 205 19.97 4.51 8.61
CA GLY A 205 21.37 4.91 8.75
C GLY A 205 22.33 3.78 9.14
N SER A 206 21.86 2.52 9.12
CA SER A 206 22.71 1.35 9.36
C SER A 206 23.50 0.93 8.11
N THR A 207 24.32 -0.12 8.24
CA THR A 207 25.08 -0.73 7.14
C THR A 207 24.25 -1.65 6.23
N GLN A 208 22.94 -1.75 6.49
CA GLN A 208 22.04 -2.60 5.73
C GLN A 208 21.73 -2.03 4.34
N SER A 209 21.16 -2.86 3.45
CA SER A 209 20.88 -2.43 2.08
C SER A 209 19.89 -1.27 2.02
N MET A 210 20.04 -0.42 1.00
CA MET A 210 19.18 0.74 0.80
C MET A 210 17.69 0.36 0.66
N ALA A 211 17.40 -0.81 0.05
CA ALA A 211 16.04 -1.31 -0.09
C ALA A 211 15.38 -1.57 1.27
N VAL A 212 16.12 -2.22 2.18
CA VAL A 212 15.67 -2.49 3.56
C VAL A 212 15.46 -1.21 4.35
N GLN A 213 16.40 -0.25 4.27
CA GLN A 213 16.28 1.02 4.99
C GLN A 213 15.04 1.81 4.55
N LYS A 214 14.79 1.89 3.24
CA LYS A 214 13.58 2.53 2.69
C LYS A 214 12.31 1.81 3.09
N ALA A 215 12.33 0.48 3.13
CA ALA A 215 11.18 -0.32 3.55
C ALA A 215 10.85 -0.08 5.04
N ALA A 216 11.86 -0.05 5.91
CA ALA A 216 11.70 0.29 7.32
C ALA A 216 11.15 1.72 7.51
N LEU A 217 11.69 2.70 6.77
CA LEU A 217 11.23 4.09 6.81
C LEU A 217 9.75 4.22 6.44
N ARG A 218 9.29 3.47 5.42
CA ARG A 218 7.87 3.43 5.01
C ARG A 218 6.96 2.89 6.10
N VAL A 219 7.41 1.90 6.87
CA VAL A 219 6.65 1.35 8.00
C VAL A 219 6.60 2.37 9.13
N LEU A 220 7.74 2.97 9.51
CA LEU A 220 7.81 4.01 10.54
C LEU A 220 6.91 5.23 10.21
N GLY A 221 6.84 5.61 8.93
CA GLY A 221 6.00 6.70 8.43
C GLY A 221 4.49 6.49 8.58
N GLN A 222 4.04 5.35 9.12
CA GLN A 222 2.63 5.10 9.43
C GLN A 222 2.24 5.48 10.85
N PHE A 223 3.21 5.55 11.76
CA PHE A 223 2.95 5.82 13.16
C PHE A 223 3.13 7.31 13.46
N PRO A 224 2.15 7.97 14.10
CA PRO A 224 2.26 9.35 14.55
C PRO A 224 3.01 9.44 15.89
N ASP A 225 4.17 8.79 15.99
CA ASP A 225 4.99 8.75 17.19
C ASP A 225 6.08 9.85 17.14
N PRO A 226 6.08 10.84 18.06
CA PRO A 226 7.07 11.90 18.10
C PRO A 226 8.52 11.40 18.26
N THR A 227 8.71 10.23 18.88
CA THR A 227 10.04 9.64 19.04
C THR A 227 10.65 9.25 17.70
N ILE A 228 9.83 8.83 16.72
CA ILE A 228 10.29 8.53 15.36
C ILE A 228 10.88 9.79 14.74
N SER A 229 10.12 10.88 14.72
CA SER A 229 10.56 12.14 14.11
C SER A 229 11.81 12.70 14.78
N ALA A 230 11.89 12.66 16.12
CA ALA A 230 13.08 13.09 16.85
C ALA A 230 14.33 12.30 16.43
N ARG A 231 14.24 10.96 16.38
CA ARG A 231 15.37 10.12 15.96
C ARG A 231 15.73 10.30 14.49
N LEU A 232 14.74 10.48 13.60
CA LEU A 232 14.99 10.69 12.18
C LEU A 232 15.70 12.04 11.92
N ILE A 233 15.32 13.09 12.64
CA ILE A 233 15.98 14.40 12.59
C ILE A 233 17.46 14.28 13.01
N GLU A 234 17.75 13.57 14.10
CA GLU A 234 19.14 13.34 14.55
C GLU A 234 19.99 12.60 13.51
N LEU A 235 19.41 11.63 12.81
CA LEU A 235 20.12 10.82 11.82
C LEU A 235 20.33 11.55 10.47
N LEU A 236 19.48 12.55 10.19
CA LEU A 236 19.34 13.19 8.88
C LEU A 236 20.67 13.64 8.23
N PRO A 237 21.61 14.29 8.95
CA PRO A 237 22.87 14.76 8.36
C PRO A 237 23.76 13.62 7.83
N GLY A 238 23.66 12.43 8.43
CA GLY A 238 24.46 11.26 8.08
C GLY A 238 23.86 10.39 6.96
N LEU A 239 22.62 10.65 6.54
CA LEU A 239 21.94 9.80 5.57
C LEU A 239 22.44 10.03 4.14
N PRO A 240 22.51 8.97 3.30
CA PRO A 240 22.75 9.09 1.87
C PRO A 240 21.64 9.92 1.18
N PRO A 241 21.92 10.64 0.07
CA PRO A 241 20.99 11.63 -0.51
C PRO A 241 19.56 11.11 -0.74
N ASP A 242 19.42 9.94 -1.36
CA ASP A 242 18.11 9.34 -1.66
C ASP A 242 17.30 8.94 -0.41
N LEU A 243 17.97 8.46 0.64
CA LEU A 243 17.32 8.15 1.91
C LEU A 243 17.01 9.41 2.71
N ARG A 244 17.89 10.43 2.62
CA ARG A 244 17.70 11.75 3.23
C ARG A 244 16.43 12.41 2.70
N THR A 245 16.26 12.48 1.38
CA THR A 245 15.06 13.06 0.75
C THR A 245 13.77 12.37 1.19
N GLN A 246 13.77 11.03 1.29
CA GLN A 246 12.59 10.30 1.77
C GLN A 246 12.33 10.52 3.28
N THR A 247 13.38 10.74 4.05
CA THR A 247 13.28 10.99 5.49
C THR A 247 12.77 12.41 5.75
N GLU A 248 13.26 13.41 5.01
CA GLU A 248 12.72 14.77 4.97
C GLU A 248 11.24 14.75 4.58
N ASP A 249 10.87 14.04 3.50
CA ASP A 249 9.48 13.94 3.06
C ASP A 249 8.54 13.42 4.18
N LEU A 250 9.03 12.47 4.99
CA LEU A 250 8.29 11.95 6.14
C LEU A 250 8.19 12.99 7.27
N ILE A 251 9.30 13.63 7.62
CA ILE A 251 9.37 14.64 8.69
C ILE A 251 8.50 15.86 8.33
N LEU A 252 8.63 16.36 7.11
CA LEU A 252 7.92 17.51 6.57
C LEU A 252 6.45 17.22 6.24
N GLY A 253 6.05 15.94 6.19
CA GLY A 253 4.67 15.54 5.91
C GLY A 253 3.70 15.71 7.09
N ARG A 254 4.18 16.12 8.27
CA ARG A 254 3.36 16.27 9.49
C ARG A 254 3.74 17.55 10.22
N GLU A 255 2.74 18.26 10.74
CA GLU A 255 2.91 19.56 11.38
C GLU A 255 3.96 19.58 12.49
N ALA A 256 3.81 18.72 13.52
CA ALA A 256 4.70 18.72 14.67
C ALA A 256 6.18 18.45 14.32
N SER A 257 6.44 17.56 13.36
CA SER A 257 7.80 17.22 12.96
C SER A 257 8.37 18.17 11.91
N ALA A 258 7.53 18.74 11.05
CA ALA A 258 7.92 19.80 10.14
C ALA A 258 8.37 21.03 10.93
N LEU A 259 7.61 21.42 11.95
CA LEU A 259 7.97 22.53 12.84
C LEU A 259 9.33 22.29 13.51
N ALA A 260 9.55 21.09 14.07
CA ALA A 260 10.83 20.75 14.72
C ALA A 260 12.03 20.86 13.76
N LEU A 261 11.90 20.38 12.51
CA LEU A 261 12.99 20.50 11.53
C LEU A 261 13.21 21.95 11.09
N LEU A 262 12.14 22.71 10.85
CA LEU A 262 12.24 24.12 10.46
C LEU A 262 12.80 25.00 11.57
N GLN A 263 12.55 24.67 12.83
CA GLN A 263 13.21 25.32 13.97
C GLN A 263 14.72 25.08 13.99
N LEU A 264 15.20 23.89 13.61
CA LEU A 264 16.64 23.63 13.46
C LEU A 264 17.25 24.41 12.29
N VAL A 265 16.47 24.71 11.26
CA VAL A 265 16.89 25.63 10.21
C VAL A 265 16.99 27.05 10.74
N ASP A 266 16.04 27.49 11.58
CA ASP A 266 16.04 28.81 12.22
C ASP A 266 17.23 29.00 13.16
N THR A 267 17.65 27.95 13.89
CA THR A 267 18.86 27.99 14.72
C THR A 267 20.16 27.84 13.93
N GLY A 268 20.09 27.49 12.64
CA GLY A 268 21.24 27.26 11.77
C GLY A 268 21.92 25.89 11.96
N GLU A 269 21.31 24.99 12.73
CA GLU A 269 21.78 23.60 12.91
C GLU A 269 21.52 22.72 11.68
N TYR A 270 20.55 23.12 10.85
CA TYR A 270 20.25 22.48 9.57
C TYR A 270 20.26 23.50 8.42
N ALA A 271 20.97 23.22 7.33
CA ALA A 271 21.16 24.20 6.27
C ALA A 271 19.92 24.31 5.36
N THR A 272 19.54 25.53 4.98
CA THR A 272 18.39 25.80 4.10
C THR A 272 18.50 25.12 2.73
N GLY A 273 19.73 24.91 2.23
CA GLY A 273 20.00 24.26 0.95
C GLY A 273 19.87 22.73 0.96
N GLU A 274 19.69 22.11 2.13
CA GLU A 274 19.41 20.67 2.23
C GLU A 274 17.95 20.35 1.91
N ILE A 275 17.03 21.30 2.14
CA ILE A 275 15.60 21.12 1.86
C ILE A 275 15.29 21.58 0.43
N ASP A 276 14.70 20.68 -0.36
CA ASP A 276 14.30 20.97 -1.73
C ASP A 276 13.03 21.85 -1.77
N VAL A 277 12.97 22.79 -2.72
CA VAL A 277 11.84 23.72 -2.88
C VAL A 277 10.52 22.97 -3.13
N ASP A 278 10.53 21.82 -3.80
CA ASP A 278 9.34 21.00 -4.01
C ASP A 278 8.83 20.32 -2.73
N GLN A 279 9.70 20.10 -1.73
CA GLN A 279 9.28 19.65 -0.40
C GLN A 279 8.56 20.77 0.36
N LEU A 280 9.07 22.00 0.26
CA LEU A 280 8.46 23.17 0.91
C LEU A 280 7.06 23.47 0.38
N ARG A 281 6.79 23.21 -0.90
CA ARG A 281 5.43 23.29 -1.46
C ARG A 281 4.44 22.34 -0.79
N ARG A 282 4.90 21.17 -0.33
CA ARG A 282 4.08 20.20 0.40
C ARG A 282 3.89 20.62 1.86
N VAL A 283 4.89 21.26 2.46
CA VAL A 283 4.80 21.85 3.82
C VAL A 283 3.71 22.91 3.88
N ALA A 284 3.54 23.72 2.84
CA ALA A 284 2.46 24.72 2.75
C ALA A 284 1.05 24.11 2.78
N LEU A 285 0.89 22.78 2.59
CA LEU A 285 -0.40 22.09 2.72
C LEU A 285 -0.76 21.74 4.17
N LEU A 286 0.14 21.99 5.13
CA LEU A 286 -0.08 21.72 6.55
C LEU A 286 -0.95 22.78 7.24
N ASP A 287 -1.18 23.93 6.60
CA ASP A 287 -2.08 25.01 7.06
C ASP A 287 -1.74 25.51 8.49
N SER A 288 -0.47 25.83 8.72
CA SER A 288 0.06 26.25 10.03
C SER A 288 0.82 27.58 9.90
N ASP A 289 0.29 28.63 10.53
CA ASP A 289 0.84 29.99 10.48
C ASP A 289 2.30 30.07 10.94
N GLU A 290 2.68 29.25 11.93
CA GLU A 290 4.05 29.22 12.47
C GLU A 290 5.04 28.61 11.45
N ILE A 291 4.63 27.52 10.81
CA ILE A 291 5.41 26.87 9.74
C ILE A 291 5.54 27.82 8.55
N ASP A 292 4.45 28.46 8.14
CA ASP A 292 4.46 29.40 7.01
C ASP A 292 5.39 30.59 7.29
N ALA A 293 5.39 31.13 8.51
CA ALA A 293 6.30 32.19 8.92
C ALA A 293 7.79 31.76 8.85
N LEU A 294 8.11 30.52 9.25
CA LEU A 294 9.46 29.97 9.15
C LEU A 294 9.88 29.77 7.69
N VAL A 295 8.99 29.24 6.86
CA VAL A 295 9.25 29.05 5.42
C VAL A 295 9.49 30.40 4.73
N ILE A 296 8.64 31.40 5.00
CA ILE A 296 8.78 32.74 4.43
C ILE A 296 10.08 33.41 4.86
N ARG A 297 10.50 33.24 6.12
CA ARG A 297 11.74 33.85 6.64
C ARG A 297 12.99 33.33 5.93
N HIS A 298 13.06 32.04 5.68
CA HIS A 298 14.29 31.38 5.20
C HIS A 298 14.33 31.20 3.68
N TRP A 299 13.17 31.04 3.03
CA TRP A 299 13.08 30.81 1.58
C TRP A 299 12.19 31.83 0.85
N GLY A 300 11.54 32.76 1.55
CA GLY A 300 10.60 33.72 0.96
C GLY A 300 9.21 33.13 0.73
N GLU A 301 8.33 33.89 0.07
CA GLU A 301 6.97 33.41 -0.25
C GLU A 301 7.02 32.29 -1.31
N ILE A 302 7.08 31.03 -0.85
CA ILE A 302 6.94 29.84 -1.70
C ILE A 302 5.46 29.67 -2.03
N ARG A 303 4.94 30.51 -2.93
CA ARG A 303 3.59 30.36 -3.45
C ARG A 303 3.58 29.34 -4.59
N PRO A 304 2.54 28.49 -4.72
CA PRO A 304 2.22 27.94 -6.03
C PRO A 304 1.99 29.15 -6.93
N GLY A 305 2.88 29.37 -7.92
CA GLY A 305 2.84 30.57 -8.74
C GLY A 305 1.42 30.89 -9.19
N THR A 306 1.03 32.16 -9.03
CA THR A 306 -0.29 32.66 -9.42
C THR A 306 -0.60 32.27 -10.88
N PRO A 307 -1.87 32.18 -11.29
CA PRO A 307 -2.21 31.97 -12.69
C PRO A 307 -1.46 32.93 -13.63
N GLU A 308 -1.30 34.19 -13.20
CA GLU A 308 -0.58 35.24 -13.90
C GLU A 308 0.93 34.96 -13.99
N GLU A 309 1.57 34.54 -12.90
CA GLU A 309 3.00 34.14 -12.88
C GLU A 309 3.25 32.90 -13.73
N LYS A 310 2.37 31.89 -13.66
CA LYS A 310 2.44 30.71 -14.53
C LYS A 310 2.29 31.11 -15.99
N LEU A 311 1.36 32.00 -16.32
CA LEU A 311 1.20 32.53 -17.67
C LEU A 311 2.40 33.38 -18.11
N ALA A 312 3.03 34.12 -17.20
CA ALA A 312 4.24 34.87 -17.49
C ALA A 312 5.41 33.92 -17.78
N GLU A 313 5.57 32.86 -16.99
CA GLU A 313 6.63 31.86 -17.18
C GLU A 313 6.42 31.02 -18.44
N ILE A 314 5.18 30.62 -18.73
CA ILE A 314 4.82 29.99 -20.02
C ILE A 314 5.22 30.90 -21.17
N ARG A 315 4.87 32.20 -21.12
CA ARG A 315 5.24 33.16 -22.17
C ARG A 315 6.75 33.35 -22.27
N ARG A 316 7.48 33.33 -21.15
CA ARG A 316 8.95 33.41 -21.12
C ARG A 316 9.57 32.20 -21.83
N ILE A 317 9.15 30.99 -21.45
CA ILE A 317 9.61 29.74 -22.06
C ILE A 317 9.22 29.69 -23.54
N GLU A 318 8.01 30.09 -23.91
CA GLU A 318 7.58 30.19 -25.32
C GLU A 318 8.47 31.14 -26.12
N ASN A 319 8.86 32.28 -25.56
CA ASN A 319 9.76 33.21 -26.22
C ASN A 319 11.16 32.62 -26.38
N ASP A 320 11.69 31.93 -25.37
CA ASP A 320 12.98 31.23 -25.45
C ASP A 320 12.94 30.11 -26.50
N LEU A 321 11.86 29.33 -26.53
CA LEU A 321 11.63 28.26 -27.52
C LEU A 321 11.49 28.81 -28.95
N ARG A 322 10.92 30.01 -29.11
CA ARG A 322 10.84 30.71 -30.42
C ARG A 322 12.18 31.30 -30.84
N ALA A 323 12.97 31.78 -29.90
CA ALA A 323 14.27 32.41 -30.16
C ALA A 323 15.39 31.39 -30.37
N GLY A 324 15.31 30.23 -29.72
CA GLY A 324 16.28 29.16 -29.82
C GLY A 324 16.01 28.20 -30.99
N THR A 325 17.07 27.62 -31.53
CA THR A 325 16.97 26.43 -32.40
C THR A 325 17.24 25.20 -31.54
N GLY A 326 16.24 24.35 -31.34
CA GLY A 326 16.41 23.09 -30.60
C GLY A 326 17.24 22.05 -31.39
N ASP A 327 18.03 21.24 -30.68
CA ASP A 327 18.70 20.06 -31.24
C ASP A 327 17.83 18.81 -31.01
N LEU A 328 17.34 18.22 -32.12
CA LEU A 328 16.49 17.04 -32.08
C LEU A 328 17.19 15.80 -31.49
N ALA A 329 18.49 15.63 -31.73
CA ALA A 329 19.23 14.49 -31.24
C ALA A 329 19.45 14.59 -29.72
N THR A 330 19.86 15.76 -29.24
CA THR A 330 20.01 16.01 -27.79
C THR A 330 18.66 15.98 -27.07
N GLY A 331 17.61 16.56 -27.67
CA GLY A 331 16.26 16.52 -27.14
C GLY A 331 15.73 15.10 -26.97
N ARG A 332 15.97 14.22 -27.95
CA ARG A 332 15.61 12.79 -27.85
C ARG A 332 16.33 12.10 -26.69
N GLN A 333 17.62 12.37 -26.48
CA GLN A 333 18.37 11.79 -25.36
C GLN A 333 17.82 12.24 -24.00
N LEU A 334 17.52 13.54 -23.86
CA LEU A 334 16.97 14.11 -22.63
C LEU A 334 15.58 13.54 -22.33
N PHE A 335 14.74 13.40 -23.35
CA PHE A 335 13.42 12.76 -23.25
C PHE A 335 13.55 11.31 -22.77
N THR A 336 14.43 10.52 -23.40
CA THR A 336 14.64 9.11 -23.03
C THR A 336 15.09 8.96 -21.58
N LYS A 337 15.94 9.88 -21.09
CA LYS A 337 16.46 9.83 -19.72
C LYS A 337 15.42 10.20 -18.67
N THR A 338 14.56 11.18 -18.97
CA THR A 338 13.76 11.87 -17.94
C THR A 338 12.27 11.59 -18.07
N CYS A 339 11.75 11.63 -19.30
CA CYS A 339 10.32 11.60 -19.56
C CYS A 339 9.83 10.20 -19.97
N ALA A 340 10.66 9.44 -20.69
CA ALA A 340 10.31 8.10 -21.19
C ALA A 340 10.12 7.05 -20.07
N ILE A 341 10.53 7.39 -18.84
CA ILE A 341 10.27 6.59 -17.63
C ILE A 341 8.76 6.47 -17.40
N CYS A 342 7.99 7.51 -17.71
CA CYS A 342 6.55 7.55 -17.50
C CYS A 342 5.76 7.65 -18.80
N HIS A 343 6.21 8.43 -19.78
CA HIS A 343 5.47 8.78 -20.99
C HIS A 343 5.96 8.03 -22.23
N LYS A 344 5.09 7.94 -23.25
CA LYS A 344 5.41 7.44 -24.59
C LYS A 344 5.55 8.60 -25.58
N LEU A 345 6.51 8.51 -26.51
CA LEU A 345 6.69 9.43 -27.63
C LEU A 345 7.15 8.66 -28.86
N HIS A 346 6.42 8.77 -29.97
CA HIS A 346 6.61 8.02 -31.21
C HIS A 346 6.76 6.50 -31.02
N GLY A 347 6.05 5.93 -30.04
CA GLY A 347 6.10 4.50 -29.73
C GLY A 347 7.20 4.10 -28.73
N GLU A 348 8.08 5.01 -28.33
CA GLU A 348 9.17 4.77 -27.37
C GLU A 348 8.82 5.30 -25.97
N GLY A 349 9.12 4.52 -24.91
CA GLY A 349 8.84 4.88 -23.51
C GLY A 349 7.88 3.91 -22.79
N LYS A 350 7.42 4.28 -21.60
CA LYS A 350 6.48 3.50 -20.76
C LYS A 350 5.04 4.02 -20.88
N GLU A 351 4.07 3.22 -20.46
CA GLU A 351 2.64 3.54 -20.50
C GLU A 351 2.09 3.87 -19.09
N ILE A 352 2.83 4.67 -18.32
CA ILE A 352 2.39 5.12 -16.99
C ILE A 352 1.64 6.45 -17.11
N GLY A 353 2.18 7.38 -17.89
CA GLY A 353 1.59 8.67 -18.26
C GLY A 353 1.05 8.65 -19.70
N PRO A 354 0.32 9.71 -20.10
CA PRO A 354 -0.24 9.83 -21.45
C PRO A 354 0.83 9.80 -22.54
N ASP A 355 0.44 9.31 -23.72
CA ASP A 355 1.26 9.33 -24.94
C ASP A 355 1.34 10.78 -25.48
N LEU A 356 2.57 11.29 -25.57
CA LEU A 356 2.89 12.66 -25.97
C LEU A 356 3.10 12.80 -27.49
N THR A 357 3.01 11.72 -28.27
CA THR A 357 3.18 11.73 -29.74
C THR A 357 2.22 12.69 -30.45
N LYS A 358 1.04 12.91 -29.86
CA LYS A 358 -0.02 13.77 -30.42
C LYS A 358 -0.28 15.01 -29.57
N ALA A 359 0.55 15.28 -28.57
CA ALA A 359 0.44 16.45 -27.71
C ALA A 359 1.19 17.62 -28.37
N ASN A 360 0.64 18.16 -29.46
CA ASN A 360 1.07 19.42 -30.07
C ASN A 360 -0.16 20.31 -30.28
#